data_AF-A0A9D1S082-F1
#
_entry.id   AF-A0A9D1S082-F1
#
_cell.length_a   1.000
_cell.length_b   1.000
_cell.length_c   1.000
_cell.angle_alpha   90.00
_cell.angle_beta   90.00
_cell.angle_gamma   90.00
#
_symmetry.space_group_name_H-M   'P 1'
#
loop_
_entity.id
_entity.type
_entity.pdbx_description
1 polymer ?
#
loop_
_entity_poly.entity_id
_entity_poly.type
_entity_poly.pdbx_seq_one_letter_code
_entity_poly.pdbx_strand_id
1 'polypeptide(L)'
;MRNLLNGPEWLVEQVGWDPLEAGVWETRFTVGNGYLGTRGTVEEGHRGQLSGTYLNGVYDSHDSPVIDLVNVPDWTMLEIYVEGVRMDVHTCVVEEHRRALDLRQGVLWRSTVFRDPAGRRTRLETLRFASMAEREVCAMRAIITAENHSSTVSVHSGIDGHRRNLDRLPAYPGGTDFHPEVKWEKWAFSKHLDELRREVDDDVLYLRMRTISSGIAIGVAAQTTFSAEPIQRDEHQGYEQIVQRAVFSLAEGQPLQIDKCAVLLTSRNSGA
;
A
#
# COMPACT_ATOMS: atom_id res chain seq x y z
N MET A 1 3.85 14.07 12.32
CA MET A 1 5.10 13.35 11.91
C MET A 1 6.04 14.14 11.00
N ARG A 2 5.63 15.28 10.43
CA ARG A 2 6.46 16.09 9.50
C ARG A 2 7.83 16.52 10.06
N ASN A 3 7.93 16.69 11.38
CA ASN A 3 9.18 17.05 12.07
C ASN A 3 10.27 15.96 12.02
N LEU A 4 9.95 14.76 11.54
CA LEU A 4 10.90 13.68 11.30
C LEU A 4 11.61 13.81 9.93
N LEU A 5 11.17 14.74 9.09
CA LEU A 5 11.75 14.98 7.76
C LEU A 5 12.94 15.94 7.83
N ASN A 6 13.85 15.80 6.87
CA ASN A 6 14.97 16.71 6.67
C ASN A 6 14.52 18.06 6.09
N GLY A 7 15.49 18.97 5.93
CA GLY A 7 15.27 20.30 5.36
C GLY A 7 14.68 20.26 3.94
N PRO A 8 14.03 21.36 3.51
CA PRO A 8 13.29 21.43 2.24
C PRO A 8 14.15 21.11 1.00
N GLU A 9 15.47 21.29 1.08
CA GLU A 9 16.41 20.92 0.02
C GLU A 9 16.47 19.41 -0.27
N TRP A 10 15.99 18.57 0.65
CA TRP A 10 15.91 17.12 0.51
C TRP A 10 14.51 16.62 0.16
N LEU A 11 13.51 17.50 0.05
CA LEU A 11 12.12 17.10 -0.07
C LEU A 11 11.60 17.27 -1.51
N VAL A 12 11.02 16.21 -2.05
CA VAL A 12 10.10 16.32 -3.19
C VAL A 12 8.69 16.35 -2.62
N GLU A 13 7.96 17.44 -2.82
CA GLU A 13 6.64 17.66 -2.21
C GLU A 13 5.50 17.63 -3.22
N GLN A 14 4.33 17.15 -2.77
CA GLN A 14 3.04 17.28 -3.42
C GLN A 14 2.08 18.00 -2.47
N VAL A 15 1.33 18.97 -2.99
CA VAL A 15 0.28 19.69 -2.26
C VAL A 15 -1.02 19.58 -3.02
N GLY A 16 -2.08 19.22 -2.31
CA GLY A 16 -3.38 18.94 -2.91
C GLY A 16 -3.45 17.53 -3.51
N TRP A 17 -4.68 17.09 -3.78
CA TRP A 17 -4.96 15.83 -4.43
C TRP A 17 -5.57 16.09 -5.81
N ASP A 18 -4.94 15.57 -6.85
CA ASP A 18 -5.49 15.53 -8.20
C ASP A 18 -5.47 14.07 -8.70
N PRO A 19 -6.64 13.44 -8.94
CA PRO A 19 -6.71 12.07 -9.43
C PRO A 19 -6.06 11.88 -10.81
N LEU A 20 -5.96 12.93 -11.63
CA LEU A 20 -5.32 12.87 -12.95
C LEU A 20 -3.79 12.80 -12.84
N GLU A 21 -3.22 13.38 -11.78
CA GLU A 21 -1.78 13.34 -11.52
C GLU A 21 -1.35 12.17 -10.62
N ALA A 22 -2.30 11.44 -10.03
CA ALA A 22 -2.02 10.40 -9.04
C ALA A 22 -0.94 9.41 -9.52
N GLY A 23 -1.04 8.90 -10.76
CA GLY A 23 -0.05 7.96 -11.32
C GLY A 23 1.37 8.51 -11.48
N VAL A 24 1.50 9.83 -11.68
CA VAL A 24 2.80 10.51 -11.74
C VAL A 24 3.41 10.54 -10.34
N TRP A 25 2.62 10.92 -9.35
CA TRP A 25 3.05 10.98 -7.95
C TRP A 25 3.34 9.59 -7.36
N GLU A 26 2.57 8.57 -7.72
CA GLU A 26 2.88 7.18 -7.39
C GLU A 26 4.28 6.77 -7.85
N THR A 27 4.68 7.18 -9.05
CA THR A 27 6.02 6.88 -9.57
C THR A 27 7.08 7.68 -8.82
N ARG A 28 6.91 9.01 -8.74
CA ARG A 28 7.87 9.93 -8.08
C ARG A 28 8.12 9.60 -6.60
N PHE A 29 7.12 9.04 -5.93
CA PHE A 29 7.16 8.72 -4.51
C PHE A 29 7.35 7.23 -4.21
N THR A 30 7.86 6.47 -5.19
CA THR A 30 8.30 5.09 -4.96
C THR A 30 9.42 5.06 -3.92
N VAL A 31 9.30 4.17 -2.93
CA VAL A 31 10.36 3.87 -1.96
C VAL A 31 10.95 2.49 -2.27
N GLY A 32 12.25 2.32 -2.07
CA GLY A 32 12.92 1.05 -2.36
C GLY A 32 14.36 1.00 -1.87
N ASN A 33 14.93 -0.19 -1.84
CA ASN A 33 16.25 -0.49 -1.25
C ASN A 33 17.12 -1.40 -2.15
N GLY A 34 16.73 -1.56 -3.42
CA GLY A 34 17.41 -2.41 -4.41
C GLY A 34 17.08 -3.90 -4.34
N TYR A 35 16.59 -4.39 -3.19
CA TYR A 35 15.94 -5.70 -3.10
C TYR A 35 14.46 -5.59 -3.46
N LEU A 36 13.78 -4.55 -2.96
CA LEU A 36 12.39 -4.28 -3.28
C LEU A 36 12.14 -2.82 -3.62
N GLY A 37 11.02 -2.57 -4.28
CA GLY A 37 10.47 -1.23 -4.48
C GLY A 37 8.95 -1.26 -4.39
N THR A 38 8.37 -0.31 -3.65
CA THR A 38 6.92 -0.13 -3.52
C THR A 38 6.54 1.25 -4.02
N ARG A 39 5.63 1.29 -4.99
CA ARG A 39 5.11 2.53 -5.59
C ARG A 39 4.49 3.42 -4.52
N GLY A 40 4.53 4.72 -4.77
CA GLY A 40 3.99 5.77 -3.90
C GLY A 40 2.46 5.87 -3.93
N THR A 41 1.70 4.78 -4.01
CA THR A 41 0.23 4.81 -3.87
C THR A 41 -0.20 5.21 -2.46
N VAL A 42 -1.42 5.73 -2.32
CA VAL A 42 -2.03 5.94 -1.01
C VAL A 42 -2.43 4.60 -0.38
N GLU A 43 -2.29 4.49 0.94
CA GLU A 43 -2.47 3.22 1.68
C GLU A 43 -3.92 2.72 1.67
N GLU A 44 -4.89 3.64 1.67
CA GLU A 44 -6.32 3.34 1.57
C GLU A 44 -6.76 3.00 0.15
N GLY A 45 -5.87 3.11 -0.83
CA GLY A 45 -6.17 2.91 -2.24
C GLY A 45 -7.11 3.95 -2.87
N HIS A 46 -7.09 4.03 -4.20
CA HIS A 46 -8.07 4.79 -4.97
C HIS A 46 -8.39 4.15 -6.31
N ARG A 47 -9.54 4.52 -6.89
CA ARG A 47 -9.90 4.12 -8.27
C ARG A 47 -8.83 4.61 -9.25
N GLY A 48 -8.36 3.69 -10.09
CA GLY A 48 -7.38 3.98 -11.13
C GLY A 48 -5.92 4.03 -10.66
N GLN A 49 -5.65 3.69 -9.40
CA GLN A 49 -4.28 3.57 -8.90
C GLN A 49 -3.49 2.51 -9.66
N LEU A 50 -2.18 2.69 -9.71
CA LEU A 50 -1.25 1.62 -10.09
C LEU A 50 -0.40 1.28 -8.87
N SER A 51 -0.97 0.53 -7.91
CA SER A 51 -0.20 0.00 -6.80
C SER A 51 0.76 -1.07 -7.29
N GLY A 52 1.95 -1.10 -6.72
CA GLY A 52 2.98 -2.02 -7.17
C GLY A 52 4.04 -2.23 -6.11
N THR A 53 4.28 -3.48 -5.74
CA THR A 53 5.47 -3.89 -5.01
C THR A 53 6.23 -4.87 -5.87
N TYR A 54 7.53 -4.66 -6.03
CA TYR A 54 8.38 -5.49 -6.88
C TYR A 54 9.59 -5.98 -6.10
N LEU A 55 9.94 -7.26 -6.29
CA LEU A 55 11.12 -7.87 -5.71
C LEU A 55 12.14 -8.15 -6.82
N ASN A 56 13.39 -7.76 -6.59
CA ASN A 56 14.47 -7.93 -7.54
C ASN A 56 14.65 -9.41 -7.90
N GLY A 57 14.63 -9.72 -9.20
CA GLY A 57 14.76 -11.09 -9.69
C GLY A 57 13.45 -11.88 -9.71
N VAL A 58 12.32 -11.34 -9.27
CA VAL A 58 11.03 -12.04 -9.37
C VAL A 58 10.38 -11.73 -10.69
N TYR A 59 10.69 -12.56 -11.68
CA TYR A 59 10.16 -12.46 -13.04
C TYR A 59 9.28 -13.66 -13.39
N ASP A 60 8.27 -13.43 -14.22
CA ASP A 60 7.36 -14.47 -14.72
C ASP A 60 6.85 -14.10 -16.12
N SER A 61 6.36 -15.08 -16.87
CA SER A 61 5.82 -14.89 -18.23
C SER A 61 4.44 -15.51 -18.41
N HIS A 62 3.76 -15.91 -17.33
CA HIS A 62 2.40 -16.44 -17.42
C HIS A 62 1.44 -15.38 -17.96
N ASP A 63 0.58 -15.75 -18.90
CA ASP A 63 -0.36 -14.86 -19.58
C ASP A 63 0.25 -13.63 -20.31
N SER A 64 1.59 -13.57 -20.40
CA SER A 64 2.35 -12.51 -21.06
C SER A 64 3.25 -13.08 -22.18
N PRO A 65 3.41 -12.39 -23.32
CA PRO A 65 4.34 -12.81 -24.39
C PRO A 65 5.80 -12.49 -24.05
N VAL A 66 6.04 -11.72 -22.98
CA VAL A 66 7.35 -11.29 -22.51
C VAL A 66 7.55 -11.75 -21.07
N ILE A 67 8.80 -11.66 -20.62
CA ILE A 67 9.14 -11.88 -19.22
C ILE A 67 8.98 -10.54 -18.50
N ASP A 68 8.07 -10.51 -17.52
CA ASP A 68 7.72 -9.34 -16.77
C ASP A 68 8.26 -9.39 -15.34
N LEU A 69 8.61 -8.23 -14.79
CA LEU A 69 8.85 -8.10 -13.35
C LEU A 69 7.49 -8.17 -12.63
N VAL A 70 7.33 -9.14 -11.73
CA VAL A 70 6.03 -9.45 -11.12
C VAL A 70 5.66 -8.43 -10.06
N ASN A 71 4.44 -7.89 -10.15
CA ASN A 71 3.79 -7.18 -9.05
C ASN A 71 3.42 -8.18 -7.92
N VAL A 72 4.22 -8.21 -6.86
CA VAL A 72 4.05 -9.10 -5.70
C VAL A 72 2.99 -8.56 -4.73
N PRO A 73 2.57 -9.32 -3.69
CA PRO A 73 1.52 -8.86 -2.78
C PRO A 73 1.80 -7.47 -2.19
N ASP A 74 0.75 -6.66 -2.12
CA ASP A 74 0.78 -5.32 -1.56
C ASP A 74 0.72 -5.38 -0.03
N TRP A 75 1.83 -5.00 0.61
CA TRP A 75 1.95 -4.95 2.06
C TRP A 75 1.43 -3.63 2.65
N THR A 76 1.11 -2.62 1.83
CA THR A 76 0.77 -1.26 2.30
C THR A 76 -0.69 -1.06 2.69
N MET A 77 -1.56 -2.03 2.39
CA MET A 77 -3.00 -1.94 2.65
C MET A 77 -3.29 -1.50 4.09
N LEU A 78 -3.91 -0.32 4.22
CA LEU A 78 -4.41 0.25 5.47
C LEU A 78 -5.67 1.05 5.17
N GLU A 79 -6.83 0.49 5.50
CA GLU A 79 -8.13 1.12 5.29
C GLU A 79 -8.71 1.55 6.65
N ILE A 80 -9.11 2.82 6.75
CA ILE A 80 -9.67 3.38 7.97
C ILE A 80 -11.15 3.67 7.76
N TYR A 81 -11.99 3.34 8.73
CA TYR A 81 -13.41 3.66 8.70
C TYR A 81 -13.81 4.41 9.98
N VAL A 82 -14.58 5.49 9.83
CA VAL A 82 -15.15 6.28 10.93
C VAL A 82 -16.66 6.10 10.91
N GLU A 83 -17.22 5.46 11.94
CA GLU A 83 -18.66 5.08 11.99
C GLU A 83 -19.13 4.40 10.68
N GLY A 84 -18.33 3.47 10.18
CA GLY A 84 -18.62 2.72 8.95
C GLY A 84 -18.35 3.48 7.64
N VAL A 85 -17.98 4.76 7.67
CA VAL A 85 -17.58 5.50 6.47
C VAL A 85 -16.09 5.32 6.23
N ARG A 86 -15.71 4.73 5.10
CA ARG A 86 -14.30 4.60 4.69
C ARG A 86 -13.68 5.98 4.53
N MET A 87 -12.46 6.19 5.01
CA MET A 87 -11.69 7.40 4.81
C MET A 87 -10.90 7.26 3.50
N ASP A 88 -11.51 7.66 2.39
CA ASP A 88 -10.86 7.70 1.09
C ASP A 88 -11.36 8.87 0.25
N VAL A 89 -10.77 9.03 -0.93
CA VAL A 89 -11.05 10.14 -1.86
C VAL A 89 -12.39 10.02 -2.60
N HIS A 90 -13.10 8.90 -2.48
CA HIS A 90 -14.41 8.64 -3.11
C HIS A 90 -15.57 8.88 -2.15
N THR A 91 -15.37 8.60 -0.87
CA THR A 91 -16.38 8.72 0.19
C THR A 91 -16.31 10.05 0.94
N CYS A 92 -15.12 10.65 1.01
CA CYS A 92 -14.86 11.87 1.77
C CYS A 92 -14.39 13.01 0.87
N VAL A 93 -14.58 14.23 1.37
CA VAL A 93 -13.92 15.42 0.82
C VAL A 93 -12.50 15.48 1.37
N VAL A 94 -11.50 15.58 0.49
CA VAL A 94 -10.11 15.84 0.87
C VAL A 94 -9.94 17.35 1.06
N GLU A 95 -9.88 17.80 2.32
CA GLU A 95 -9.72 19.23 2.64
C GLU A 95 -8.26 19.68 2.58
N GLU A 96 -7.35 18.81 3.05
CA GLU A 96 -5.92 19.03 3.01
C GLU A 96 -5.25 17.75 2.54
N HIS A 97 -4.26 17.87 1.65
CA HIS A 97 -3.40 16.76 1.28
C HIS A 97 -1.99 17.27 1.06
N ARG A 98 -1.02 16.64 1.73
CA ARG A 98 0.40 16.90 1.55
C ARG A 98 1.16 15.60 1.57
N ARG A 99 2.12 15.47 0.67
CA ARG A 99 3.09 14.37 0.67
C ARG A 99 4.49 14.93 0.48
N ALA A 100 5.46 14.24 1.06
CA ALA A 100 6.86 14.54 0.86
C ALA A 100 7.65 13.24 0.81
N LEU A 101 8.46 13.06 -0.24
CA LEU A 101 9.54 12.08 -0.23
C LEU A 101 10.81 12.79 0.25
N ASP A 102 11.33 12.31 1.37
CA ASP A 102 12.63 12.74 1.89
C ASP A 102 13.73 11.91 1.24
N LEU A 103 14.45 12.54 0.32
CA LEU A 103 15.51 11.91 -0.47
C LEU A 103 16.75 11.55 0.36
N ARG A 104 16.94 12.15 1.53
CA ARG A 104 18.11 11.90 2.37
C ARG A 104 18.01 10.56 3.10
N GLN A 105 16.80 10.22 3.55
CA GLN A 105 16.54 8.99 4.32
C GLN A 105 15.66 7.97 3.59
N GLY A 106 15.11 8.30 2.41
CA GLY A 106 14.28 7.39 1.63
C GLY A 106 12.90 7.15 2.25
N VAL A 107 12.35 8.17 2.90
CA VAL A 107 11.09 8.09 3.66
C VAL A 107 9.99 8.85 2.93
N LEU A 108 8.86 8.19 2.68
CA LEU A 108 7.65 8.82 2.18
C LEU A 108 6.74 9.19 3.34
N TRP A 109 6.46 10.48 3.50
CA TRP A 109 5.48 11.02 4.45
C TRP A 109 4.23 11.54 3.74
N ARG A 110 3.10 11.45 4.43
CA ARG A 110 1.80 11.98 4.00
C ARG A 110 1.04 12.56 5.19
N SER A 111 0.26 13.61 4.94
CA SER A 111 -0.83 14.06 5.80
C SER A 111 -2.05 14.41 4.95
N THR A 112 -3.19 13.82 5.28
CA THR A 112 -4.47 14.08 4.63
C THR A 112 -5.53 14.37 5.67
N VAL A 113 -6.33 15.41 5.47
CA VAL A 113 -7.54 15.66 6.26
C VAL A 113 -8.75 15.30 5.40
N PHE A 114 -9.49 14.31 5.86
CA PHE A 114 -10.74 13.90 5.27
C PHE A 114 -11.89 14.53 6.04
N ARG A 115 -12.86 15.08 5.33
CA ARG A 115 -14.18 15.40 5.87
C ARG A 115 -15.21 14.46 5.27
N ASP A 116 -15.85 13.67 6.12
CA ASP A 116 -16.84 12.71 5.68
C ASP A 116 -18.24 13.35 5.46
N PRO A 117 -19.24 12.60 4.96
CA PRO A 117 -20.59 13.14 4.71
C PRO A 117 -21.32 13.66 5.95
N ALA A 118 -20.92 13.23 7.15
CA ALA A 118 -21.48 13.72 8.41
C ALA A 118 -20.75 14.97 8.94
N GLY A 119 -19.73 15.46 8.24
CA GLY A 119 -18.94 16.64 8.63
C GLY A 119 -17.83 16.34 9.63
N ARG A 120 -17.54 15.06 9.91
CA ARG A 120 -16.44 14.67 10.79
C ARG A 120 -15.13 14.85 10.04
N ARG A 121 -14.20 15.58 10.67
CA ARG A 121 -12.86 15.86 10.17
C ARG A 121 -11.89 14.91 10.84
N THR A 122 -11.23 14.08 10.05
CA THR A 122 -10.25 13.11 10.56
C THR A 122 -8.94 13.28 9.79
N ARG A 123 -7.85 13.46 10.52
CA ARG A 123 -6.51 13.53 9.95
C ARG A 123 -5.87 12.16 9.95
N LEU A 124 -5.33 11.77 8.79
CA LEU A 124 -4.47 10.62 8.62
C LEU A 124 -3.07 11.12 8.25
N GLU A 125 -2.10 10.86 9.11
CA GLU A 125 -0.68 11.01 8.79
C GLU A 125 -0.06 9.64 8.58
N THR A 126 0.74 9.45 7.52
CA THR A 126 1.51 8.23 7.30
C THR A 126 2.99 8.54 7.07
N LEU A 127 3.85 7.60 7.42
CA LEU A 127 5.27 7.59 7.11
C LEU A 127 5.66 6.15 6.77
N ARG A 128 6.30 5.91 5.62
CA ARG A 128 6.76 4.57 5.23
C ARG A 128 8.10 4.57 4.52
N PHE A 129 8.80 3.44 4.60
CA PHE A 129 10.08 3.23 3.92
C PHE A 129 10.36 1.73 3.70
N ALA A 130 11.26 1.45 2.76
CA ALA A 130 11.92 0.15 2.61
C ALA A 130 13.28 0.22 3.32
N SER A 131 13.54 -0.67 4.26
CA SER A 131 14.75 -0.61 5.09
C SER A 131 16.00 -0.84 4.25
N MET A 132 16.99 0.05 4.37
CA MET A 132 18.30 -0.13 3.73
C MET A 132 19.22 -1.06 4.54
N ALA A 133 18.94 -1.25 5.84
CA ALA A 133 19.72 -2.09 6.75
C ALA A 133 19.29 -3.56 6.66
N GLU A 134 17.99 -3.81 6.64
CA GLU A 134 17.37 -5.14 6.54
C GLU A 134 16.50 -5.15 5.29
N ARG A 135 17.04 -5.63 4.17
CA ARG A 135 16.48 -5.34 2.83
C ARG A 135 15.10 -5.96 2.58
N GLU A 136 14.77 -7.00 3.34
CA GLU A 136 13.49 -7.71 3.31
C GLU A 136 12.40 -6.95 4.08
N VAL A 137 12.77 -5.97 4.91
CA VAL A 137 11.87 -5.28 5.83
C VAL A 137 11.35 -3.97 5.23
N CYS A 138 10.04 -3.81 5.29
CA CYS A 138 9.32 -2.57 5.09
C CYS A 138 8.62 -2.15 6.38
N ALA A 139 8.53 -0.85 6.63
CA ALA A 139 7.82 -0.33 7.79
C ALA A 139 6.95 0.87 7.42
N MET A 140 5.84 0.99 8.14
CA MET A 140 4.91 2.10 8.04
C MET A 140 4.39 2.47 9.42
N ARG A 141 4.36 3.77 9.71
CA ARG A 141 3.61 4.35 10.81
C ARG A 141 2.43 5.14 10.27
N ALA A 142 1.27 4.97 10.87
CA ALA A 142 0.12 5.83 10.67
C ALA A 142 -0.34 6.45 12.00
N ILE A 143 -0.86 7.68 11.93
CA ILE A 143 -1.51 8.35 13.05
C ILE A 143 -2.87 8.84 12.57
N ILE A 144 -3.92 8.43 13.28
CA ILE A 144 -5.29 8.88 13.06
C ILE A 144 -5.66 9.83 14.18
N THR A 145 -6.15 11.02 13.83
CA THR A 145 -6.64 12.01 14.81
C THR A 145 -8.04 12.46 14.42
N ALA A 146 -9.01 12.26 15.32
CA ALA A 146 -10.35 12.81 15.17
C ALA A 146 -10.34 14.29 15.54
N GLU A 147 -10.44 15.21 14.57
CA GLU A 147 -10.20 16.64 14.82
C GLU A 147 -11.37 17.38 15.47
N ASN A 148 -12.61 16.91 15.26
CA ASN A 148 -13.84 17.58 15.72
C ASN A 148 -14.95 16.60 16.13
N HIS A 149 -14.59 15.36 16.46
CA HIS A 149 -15.56 14.32 16.77
C HIS A 149 -14.98 13.29 17.73
N SER A 150 -15.86 12.59 18.44
CA SER A 150 -15.54 11.34 19.13
C SER A 150 -16.35 10.23 18.48
N SER A 151 -15.69 9.16 18.04
CA SER A 151 -16.33 8.16 17.18
C SER A 151 -15.65 6.80 17.26
N THR A 152 -16.39 5.78 16.83
CA THR A 152 -15.85 4.45 16.57
C THR A 152 -15.01 4.49 15.29
N VAL A 153 -13.77 4.05 15.40
CA VAL A 153 -12.82 3.92 14.28
C VAL A 153 -12.48 2.45 14.11
N SER A 154 -12.63 1.92 12.90
CA SER A 154 -12.09 0.59 12.55
C SER A 154 -10.91 0.70 11.61
N VAL A 155 -9.81 0.08 11.98
CA VAL A 155 -8.58 -0.03 11.20
C VAL A 155 -8.55 -1.41 10.56
N HIS A 156 -8.37 -1.47 9.24
CA HIS A 156 -8.20 -2.71 8.49
C HIS A 156 -6.80 -2.70 7.88
N SER A 157 -5.92 -3.56 8.39
CA SER A 157 -4.54 -3.69 7.93
C SER A 157 -4.35 -5.09 7.36
N GLY A 158 -3.87 -5.18 6.12
CA GLY A 158 -3.80 -6.47 5.44
C GLY A 158 -2.63 -6.65 4.49
N ILE A 159 -2.57 -7.82 3.88
CA ILE A 159 -1.71 -8.14 2.74
C ILE A 159 -2.63 -8.49 1.58
N ASP A 160 -2.48 -7.76 0.47
CA ASP A 160 -3.26 -7.99 -0.73
C ASP A 160 -2.43 -8.76 -1.78
N GLY A 161 -2.68 -10.06 -1.92
CA GLY A 161 -2.09 -10.90 -2.95
C GLY A 161 -2.87 -10.95 -4.25
N HIS A 162 -4.05 -10.32 -4.33
CA HIS A 162 -4.85 -10.30 -5.54
C HIS A 162 -4.30 -9.29 -6.55
N ARG A 163 -3.15 -9.62 -7.13
CA ARG A 163 -2.35 -8.70 -7.95
C ARG A 163 -2.31 -9.11 -9.41
N ARG A 164 -2.40 -8.11 -10.28
CA ARG A 164 -2.02 -8.20 -11.70
C ARG A 164 -0.79 -7.34 -11.95
N ASN A 165 -0.12 -7.57 -13.07
CA ASN A 165 1.07 -6.79 -13.39
C ASN A 165 0.75 -5.31 -13.65
N LEU A 166 -0.40 -5.04 -14.28
CA LEU A 166 -1.08 -3.76 -14.25
C LEU A 166 -2.55 -3.95 -13.83
N ASP A 167 -3.00 -3.13 -12.89
CA ASP A 167 -4.40 -3.15 -12.42
C ASP A 167 -5.35 -2.34 -13.32
N ARG A 168 -4.80 -1.65 -14.32
CA ARG A 168 -5.54 -1.01 -15.42
C ARG A 168 -4.67 -0.89 -16.66
N LEU A 169 -5.31 -0.66 -17.81
CA LEU A 169 -4.61 -0.30 -19.04
C LEU A 169 -3.91 1.07 -18.87
N PRO A 170 -2.66 1.23 -19.34
CA PRO A 170 -2.04 2.54 -19.45
C PRO A 170 -2.87 3.43 -20.38
N ALA A 171 -3.01 4.71 -20.00
CA ALA A 171 -3.60 5.70 -20.89
C ALA A 171 -2.51 6.15 -21.86
N TYR A 172 -2.56 5.68 -23.10
CA TYR A 172 -1.65 6.13 -24.14
C TYR A 172 -2.18 7.41 -24.80
N PRO A 173 -1.32 8.30 -25.30
CA PRO A 173 -1.74 9.44 -26.11
C PRO A 173 -2.63 8.98 -27.27
N GLY A 174 -3.67 9.76 -27.59
CA GLY A 174 -4.55 9.45 -28.71
C GLY A 174 -3.78 9.28 -30.01
N GLY A 175 -4.08 8.21 -30.77
CA GLY A 175 -3.37 7.86 -32.00
C GLY A 175 -2.19 6.90 -31.84
N THR A 176 -1.97 6.35 -30.63
CA THR A 176 -1.01 5.24 -30.45
C THR A 176 -1.58 3.98 -31.11
N ASP A 177 -1.03 3.61 -32.26
CA ASP A 177 -1.41 2.39 -32.98
C ASP A 177 -0.55 1.22 -32.50
N PHE A 178 -1.18 0.22 -31.90
CA PHE A 178 -0.53 -1.04 -31.55
C PHE A 178 -0.85 -2.04 -32.65
N HIS A 179 0.18 -2.67 -33.21
CA HIS A 179 0.02 -3.64 -34.28
C HIS A 179 -1.03 -4.71 -33.87
N PRO A 180 -2.02 -5.07 -34.71
CA PRO A 180 -3.18 -5.88 -34.31
C PRO A 180 -2.87 -7.28 -33.75
N GLU A 181 -1.66 -7.78 -33.95
CA GLU A 181 -1.16 -9.04 -33.37
C GLU A 181 -0.71 -8.88 -31.90
N VAL A 182 -0.46 -7.65 -31.48
CA VAL A 182 -0.08 -7.26 -30.13
C VAL A 182 -1.37 -7.05 -29.34
N LYS A 183 -1.90 -8.12 -28.73
CA LYS A 183 -3.00 -8.03 -27.75
C LYS A 183 -2.51 -7.41 -26.44
N TRP A 184 -1.91 -6.22 -26.50
CA TRP A 184 -1.24 -5.53 -25.38
C TRP A 184 -2.17 -5.31 -24.17
N GLU A 185 -3.46 -5.09 -24.43
CA GLU A 185 -4.46 -4.95 -23.37
C GLU A 185 -4.62 -6.22 -22.53
N LYS A 186 -4.45 -7.39 -23.16
CA LYS A 186 -4.46 -8.69 -22.47
C LYS A 186 -3.21 -8.85 -21.58
N TRP A 187 -2.07 -8.28 -21.99
CA TRP A 187 -0.79 -8.40 -21.29
C TRP A 187 -0.71 -7.51 -20.06
N ALA A 188 -1.33 -6.33 -20.12
CA ALA A 188 -1.42 -5.44 -18.96
C ALA A 188 -2.08 -6.13 -17.76
N PHE A 189 -3.11 -6.94 -18.01
CA PHE A 189 -3.82 -7.66 -16.95
C PHE A 189 -3.25 -9.06 -16.65
N SER A 190 -2.01 -9.35 -17.03
CA SER A 190 -1.38 -10.66 -16.78
C SER A 190 -1.38 -10.97 -15.29
N LYS A 191 -1.84 -12.18 -14.96
CA LYS A 191 -1.75 -12.76 -13.62
C LYS A 191 -0.51 -13.62 -13.57
N HIS A 192 0.40 -13.33 -12.65
CA HIS A 192 1.67 -14.05 -12.51
C HIS A 192 1.79 -14.89 -11.26
N LEU A 193 0.81 -14.83 -10.34
CA LEU A 193 0.90 -15.42 -9.00
C LEU A 193 -0.28 -16.35 -8.73
N ASP A 194 -0.01 -17.51 -8.16
CA ASP A 194 -1.02 -18.33 -7.48
C ASP A 194 -0.79 -18.31 -5.98
N GLU A 195 -1.89 -18.29 -5.22
CA GLU A 195 -1.83 -18.45 -3.77
C GLU A 195 -1.44 -19.89 -3.41
N LEU A 196 -0.47 -20.02 -2.50
CA LEU A 196 -0.12 -21.30 -1.89
C LEU A 196 -0.77 -21.48 -0.52
N ARG A 197 -0.76 -20.42 0.30
CA ARG A 197 -1.26 -20.47 1.67
C ARG A 197 -1.44 -19.05 2.20
N ARG A 198 -2.43 -18.88 3.06
CA ARG A 198 -2.54 -17.74 3.98
C ARG A 198 -2.88 -18.23 5.37
N GLU A 199 -2.31 -17.61 6.39
CA GLU A 199 -2.55 -17.96 7.79
C GLU A 199 -2.35 -16.74 8.69
N VAL A 200 -2.94 -16.83 9.88
CA VAL A 200 -2.69 -15.91 10.99
C VAL A 200 -2.04 -16.75 12.08
N ASP A 201 -0.93 -16.26 12.61
CA ASP A 201 -0.28 -16.83 13.79
C ASP A 201 -0.03 -15.68 14.78
N ASP A 202 -0.61 -15.80 15.97
CA ASP A 202 -0.80 -14.70 16.91
C ASP A 202 -1.39 -13.44 16.23
N ASP A 203 -0.57 -12.40 16.06
CA ASP A 203 -0.92 -11.12 15.43
C ASP A 203 -0.17 -10.89 14.10
N VAL A 204 0.44 -11.95 13.55
CA VAL A 204 1.18 -11.90 12.30
C VAL A 204 0.35 -12.51 11.19
N LEU A 205 0.08 -11.70 10.16
CA LEU A 205 -0.54 -12.15 8.92
C LEU A 205 0.53 -12.72 8.01
N TYR A 206 0.33 -13.94 7.53
CA TYR A 206 1.21 -14.57 6.55
C TYR A 206 0.47 -14.88 5.26
N LEU A 207 1.07 -14.48 4.14
CA LEU A 207 0.60 -14.80 2.80
C LEU A 207 1.75 -15.36 1.97
N ARG A 208 1.55 -16.54 1.41
CA ARG A 208 2.51 -17.19 0.52
C ARG A 208 1.90 -17.33 -0.87
N MET A 209 2.61 -16.78 -1.84
CA MET A 209 2.31 -16.88 -3.26
C MET A 209 3.42 -17.65 -3.98
N ARG A 210 3.17 -18.01 -5.22
CA ARG A 210 4.18 -18.56 -6.13
C ARG A 210 3.98 -18.04 -7.53
N THR A 211 5.07 -17.69 -8.22
CA THR A 211 4.99 -17.34 -9.63
C THR A 211 4.57 -18.55 -10.47
N ILE A 212 3.67 -18.37 -11.43
CA ILE A 212 2.99 -19.48 -12.09
C ILE A 212 3.95 -20.24 -13.02
N SER A 213 4.71 -19.53 -13.87
CA SER A 213 5.61 -20.16 -14.84
C SER A 213 7.01 -20.39 -14.27
N SER A 214 7.55 -19.42 -13.51
CA SER A 214 8.91 -19.51 -12.97
C SER A 214 9.02 -20.24 -11.64
N GLY A 215 7.91 -20.50 -10.95
CA GLY A 215 7.85 -21.32 -9.73
C GLY A 215 8.51 -20.72 -8.49
N ILE A 216 8.86 -19.42 -8.51
CA ILE A 216 9.48 -18.71 -7.39
C ILE A 216 8.44 -18.54 -6.29
N ALA A 217 8.71 -19.07 -5.09
CA ALA A 217 7.85 -18.84 -3.94
C ALA A 217 8.12 -17.45 -3.34
N ILE A 218 7.07 -16.76 -2.94
CA ILE A 218 7.11 -15.45 -2.31
C ILE A 218 6.35 -15.56 -0.99
N GLY A 219 6.98 -15.17 0.11
CA GLY A 219 6.36 -15.09 1.42
C GLY A 219 6.29 -13.64 1.88
N VAL A 220 5.12 -13.21 2.33
CA VAL A 220 4.90 -11.91 2.95
C VAL A 220 4.36 -12.14 4.35
N ALA A 221 5.05 -11.63 5.35
CA ALA A 221 4.58 -11.59 6.73
C ALA A 221 4.37 -10.13 7.12
N ALA A 222 3.26 -9.80 7.78
CA ALA A 222 3.01 -8.45 8.28
C ALA A 222 2.40 -8.47 9.67
N GLN A 223 2.91 -7.61 10.54
CA GLN A 223 2.37 -7.40 11.89
C GLN A 223 1.92 -5.95 12.03
N THR A 224 0.76 -5.74 12.64
CA THR A 224 0.25 -4.41 12.97
C THR A 224 0.11 -4.28 14.48
N THR A 225 0.64 -3.18 15.03
CA THR A 225 0.57 -2.85 16.45
C THR A 225 -0.08 -1.49 16.63
N PHE A 226 -0.64 -1.26 17.81
CA PHE A 226 -1.46 -0.09 18.12
C PHE A 226 -1.00 0.54 19.43
N SER A 227 -1.08 1.86 19.56
CA SER A 227 -0.77 2.56 20.82
C SER A 227 -1.85 2.44 21.89
N ALA A 228 -2.98 1.79 21.58
CA ALA A 228 -4.08 1.53 22.48
C ALA A 228 -4.64 0.13 22.23
N GLU A 229 -5.28 -0.45 23.23
CA GLU A 229 -5.95 -1.74 23.09
C GLU A 229 -7.27 -1.61 22.30
N PRO A 230 -7.51 -2.44 21.29
CA PRO A 230 -8.77 -2.43 20.56
C PRO A 230 -9.92 -2.98 21.39
N ILE A 231 -11.12 -2.44 21.18
CA ILE A 231 -12.38 -2.94 21.74
C ILE A 231 -12.74 -4.30 21.12
N GLN A 232 -12.44 -4.45 19.83
CA GLN A 232 -12.65 -5.67 19.08
C GLN A 232 -11.50 -5.86 18.09
N ARG A 233 -11.06 -7.10 17.96
CA ARG A 233 -10.10 -7.54 16.94
C ARG A 233 -10.65 -8.79 16.27
N ASP A 234 -10.57 -8.84 14.96
CA ASP A 234 -11.00 -9.97 14.14
C ASP A 234 -10.18 -10.06 12.85
N GLU A 235 -10.01 -11.26 12.30
CA GLU A 235 -9.33 -11.47 11.03
C GLU A 235 -10.30 -11.90 9.94
N HIS A 236 -10.08 -11.39 8.74
CA HIS A 236 -10.86 -11.72 7.56
C HIS A 236 -9.92 -12.19 6.44
N GLN A 237 -10.28 -13.34 5.86
CA GLN A 237 -9.61 -13.88 4.68
C GLN A 237 -10.49 -13.67 3.45
N GLY A 238 -10.04 -12.78 2.58
CA GLY A 238 -10.65 -12.55 1.27
C GLY A 238 -10.09 -13.50 0.20
N TYR A 239 -10.50 -13.28 -1.04
CA TYR A 239 -9.89 -13.96 -2.19
C TYR A 239 -8.45 -13.44 -2.37
N GLU A 240 -7.44 -14.29 -2.16
CA GLU A 240 -6.00 -13.92 -2.26
C GLU A 240 -5.59 -12.77 -1.32
N GLN A 241 -6.34 -12.55 -0.23
CA GLN A 241 -6.13 -11.44 0.70
C GLN A 241 -6.28 -11.92 2.14
N ILE A 242 -5.51 -11.31 3.05
CA ILE A 242 -5.61 -11.54 4.49
C ILE A 242 -5.56 -10.21 5.23
N VAL A 243 -6.53 -9.96 6.11
CA VAL A 243 -6.75 -8.65 6.75
C VAL A 243 -7.02 -8.85 8.23
N GLN A 244 -6.39 -8.02 9.06
CA GLN A 244 -6.73 -7.84 10.46
C GLN A 244 -7.57 -6.56 10.61
N ARG A 245 -8.71 -6.69 11.29
CA ARG A 245 -9.58 -5.58 11.67
C ARG A 245 -9.44 -5.33 13.16
N ALA A 246 -9.27 -4.07 13.53
CA ALA A 246 -9.23 -3.61 14.92
C ALA A 246 -10.13 -2.39 15.12
N VAL A 247 -10.95 -2.39 16.16
CA VAL A 247 -11.95 -1.35 16.44
C VAL A 247 -11.59 -0.58 17.70
N PHE A 248 -11.70 0.74 17.65
CA PHE A 248 -11.37 1.67 18.73
C PHE A 248 -12.49 2.67 18.95
N SER A 249 -12.64 3.13 20.18
CA SER A 249 -13.37 4.37 20.48
C SER A 249 -12.34 5.49 20.58
N LEU A 250 -12.39 6.45 19.66
CA LEU A 250 -11.46 7.56 19.59
C LEU A 250 -12.13 8.83 20.07
N ALA A 251 -11.55 9.49 21.07
CA ALA A 251 -11.98 10.80 21.53
C ALA A 251 -11.45 11.92 20.62
N GLU A 252 -12.13 13.05 20.63
CA GLU A 252 -11.68 14.25 19.90
C GLU A 252 -10.27 14.67 20.34
N GLY A 253 -9.42 14.97 19.36
CA GLY A 253 -8.02 15.36 19.56
C GLY A 253 -7.08 14.23 19.98
N GLN A 254 -7.59 13.05 20.32
CA GLN A 254 -6.76 11.91 20.72
C GLN A 254 -6.17 11.23 19.48
N PRO A 255 -4.83 11.07 19.40
CA PRO A 255 -4.21 10.32 18.33
C PRO A 255 -4.24 8.81 18.62
N LEU A 256 -4.51 8.02 17.59
CA LEU A 256 -4.24 6.58 17.55
C LEU A 256 -3.03 6.34 16.65
N GLN A 257 -1.92 5.85 17.22
CA GLN A 257 -0.76 5.43 16.45
C GLN A 257 -0.89 3.95 16.07
N ILE A 258 -0.55 3.66 14.82
CA ILE A 258 -0.55 2.34 14.20
C ILE A 258 0.83 2.12 13.61
N ASP A 259 1.50 1.04 13.97
CA ASP A 259 2.79 0.65 13.41
C ASP A 259 2.64 -0.69 12.69
N LYS A 260 2.98 -0.72 11.40
CA LYS A 260 2.97 -1.90 10.56
C LYS A 260 4.38 -2.22 10.08
N CYS A 261 4.84 -3.43 10.34
CA CYS A 261 6.08 -3.98 9.81
C CYS A 261 5.76 -5.14 8.87
N ALA A 262 6.42 -5.19 7.72
CA ALA A 262 6.26 -6.27 6.75
C ALA A 262 7.63 -6.83 6.34
N VAL A 263 7.70 -8.15 6.17
CA VAL A 263 8.87 -8.87 5.67
C VAL A 263 8.51 -9.59 4.39
N LEU A 264 9.26 -9.35 3.32
CA LEU A 264 9.07 -9.96 2.01
C LEU A 264 10.27 -10.83 1.65
N LEU A 265 10.04 -12.13 1.53
CA LEU A 265 11.06 -13.14 1.23
C LEU A 265 10.72 -13.87 -0.06
N THR A 266 11.75 -14.38 -0.73
CA THR A 266 11.58 -15.27 -1.89
C THR A 266 12.36 -16.56 -1.71
N SER A 267 11.98 -17.63 -2.41
CA SER A 267 12.78 -18.85 -2.50
C SER A 267 14.13 -18.66 -3.20
N ARG A 268 14.41 -17.47 -3.76
CA ARG A 268 15.74 -17.10 -4.27
C ARG A 268 16.69 -16.69 -3.14
N ASN A 269 16.16 -16.30 -1.98
CA ASN A 269 16.96 -15.87 -0.83
C ASN A 269 17.56 -17.06 -0.06
N SER A 270 16.98 -18.26 -0.18
CA SER A 270 17.41 -19.47 0.53
C SER A 270 18.67 -20.15 -0.04
N GLY A 271 19.51 -19.41 -0.75
CA GLY A 271 20.73 -19.90 -1.41
C GLY A 271 21.99 -19.09 -1.14
N ALA A 272 21.99 -18.20 -0.14
CA ALA A 272 23.17 -17.45 0.31
C ALA A 272 23.76 -18.05 1.59
#